data_AF-A0A485L6L8-F1
#
_entry.id   AF-A0A485L6L8-F1
#
_cell.length_a   1.000
_cell.length_b   1.000
_cell.length_c   1.000
_cell.angle_alpha   90.00
_cell.angle_beta   90.00
_cell.angle_gamma   90.00
#
_symmetry.space_group_name_H-M   'P 1'
#
loop_
_entity.id
_entity.type
_entity.pdbx_description
1 polymer ?
#
loop_
_entity_poly.entity_id
_entity_poly.type
_entity_poly.pdbx_seq_one_letter_code
_entity_poly.pdbx_strand_id
1 'polypeptide(L)'
;MDGEDDALKMALAQAEQFKNEGNAALKEKNYVEAIRLYTCALDLDPTNAIYLSNRSAAHLSNDSKSKALRDAEACIEHKPNWWKGYMRKGAAEHALNRFDQARQTYFRGLEKDPGNKSLQEAIEDARVAHEAYSAQLKKENAEKEAQRAKEEAVAKAKADEEALLASFMNEVEELEDMANTVKKPDPPERVRAPVDFGTPEGQIVRLLQPHFEWINLNPFRVLMLETDATEEEIKQHYRKLSAMVHPDKNPDIRAREAFEEIKKAYEQMTNDDRRKNCVRMIDNAIESVETERRKQLKKFKADDLPDLDGLKEKAVLKAFAESENRRRNVEQRELKQRRREAEQEDELKEKERAVYQHDKDWSQAERRDKRMGNWLGFQTDGKKAKTIPKGAGWHREEKKDGPKFGVIDNDSYKKSWK
;
A
#
# COMPACT_ATOMS: atom_id res chain seq x y z
N MET A 1 -40.53 6.74 -55.02
CA MET A 1 -39.12 6.80 -54.55
C MET A 1 -38.91 7.96 -53.59
N ASP A 2 -39.96 8.70 -53.23
CA ASP A 2 -39.85 9.97 -52.48
C ASP A 2 -39.79 9.80 -50.95
N GLY A 3 -40.21 8.64 -50.41
CA GLY A 3 -40.28 8.41 -48.96
C GLY A 3 -38.93 8.11 -48.28
N GLU A 4 -37.96 7.55 -48.99
CA GLU A 4 -36.60 7.29 -48.45
C GLU A 4 -35.77 8.58 -48.37
N ASP A 5 -35.92 9.46 -49.35
CA ASP A 5 -35.29 10.79 -49.36
C ASP A 5 -35.83 11.71 -48.26
N ASP A 6 -37.13 11.63 -47.95
CA ASP A 6 -37.74 12.42 -46.87
C ASP A 6 -37.36 11.89 -45.47
N ALA A 7 -37.24 10.57 -45.30
CA ALA A 7 -36.75 9.97 -44.05
C ALA A 7 -35.28 10.32 -43.78
N LEU A 8 -34.43 10.29 -44.81
CA LEU A 8 -33.03 10.70 -44.71
C LEU A 8 -32.91 12.20 -44.37
N LYS A 9 -33.70 13.07 -45.00
CA LYS A 9 -33.74 14.50 -44.65
C LYS A 9 -34.17 14.73 -43.21
N MET A 10 -35.17 14.01 -42.72
CA MET A 10 -35.58 14.10 -41.31
C MET A 10 -34.48 13.63 -40.35
N ALA A 11 -33.79 12.52 -40.65
CA ALA A 11 -32.68 12.03 -39.85
C ALA A 11 -31.51 13.04 -39.79
N LEU A 12 -31.15 13.64 -40.93
CA LEU A 12 -30.10 14.67 -40.99
C LEU A 12 -30.50 15.96 -40.25
N ALA A 13 -31.78 16.37 -40.35
CA ALA A 13 -32.29 17.50 -39.58
C ALA A 13 -32.24 17.23 -38.06
N GLN A 14 -32.56 16.01 -37.64
CA GLN A 14 -32.47 15.58 -36.25
C GLN A 14 -31.01 15.55 -35.76
N ALA A 15 -30.07 15.10 -36.58
CA ALA A 15 -28.63 15.14 -36.26
C ALA A 15 -28.12 16.58 -36.07
N GLU A 16 -28.57 17.51 -36.92
CA GLU A 16 -28.29 18.94 -36.79
C GLU A 16 -28.85 19.56 -35.50
N GLN A 17 -30.05 19.14 -35.08
CA GLN A 17 -30.62 19.54 -33.78
C GLN A 17 -29.75 19.05 -32.61
N PHE A 18 -29.37 17.77 -32.60
CA PHE A 18 -28.50 17.22 -31.55
C PHE A 18 -27.13 17.91 -31.50
N LYS A 19 -26.55 18.28 -32.66
CA LYS A 19 -25.33 19.11 -32.69
C LYS A 19 -25.55 20.47 -32.02
N ASN A 20 -26.67 21.14 -32.31
CA ASN A 20 -26.95 22.47 -31.74
C ASN A 20 -27.18 22.41 -30.23
N GLU A 21 -27.90 21.39 -29.74
CA GLU A 21 -28.06 21.12 -28.31
C GLU A 21 -26.71 20.78 -27.66
N GLY A 22 -25.88 19.95 -28.30
CA GLY A 22 -24.54 19.63 -27.83
C GLY A 22 -23.63 20.87 -27.75
N ASN A 23 -23.76 21.80 -28.70
CA ASN A 23 -23.05 23.09 -28.66
C ASN A 23 -23.52 23.96 -27.48
N ALA A 24 -24.82 23.93 -27.15
CA ALA A 24 -25.35 24.64 -26.00
C ALA A 24 -24.83 24.04 -24.68
N ALA A 25 -24.90 22.70 -24.54
CA ALA A 25 -24.35 21.99 -23.39
C ALA A 25 -22.84 22.23 -23.21
N LEU A 26 -22.08 22.32 -24.31
CA LEU A 26 -20.65 22.62 -24.28
C LEU A 26 -20.37 24.04 -23.76
N LYS A 27 -21.21 25.03 -24.14
CA LYS A 27 -21.13 26.41 -23.62
C LYS A 27 -21.46 26.47 -22.12
N GLU A 28 -22.39 25.64 -21.67
CA GLU A 28 -22.76 25.50 -20.25
C GLU A 28 -21.73 24.68 -19.45
N LYS A 29 -20.64 24.22 -20.09
CA LYS A 29 -19.61 23.34 -19.49
C LYS A 29 -20.15 21.98 -19.04
N ASN A 30 -21.33 21.58 -19.52
CA ASN A 30 -21.87 20.24 -19.31
C ASN A 30 -21.30 19.29 -20.36
N TYR A 31 -20.05 18.87 -20.16
CA TYR A 31 -19.30 18.10 -21.15
C TYR A 31 -19.85 16.70 -21.37
N VAL A 32 -20.36 16.04 -20.33
CA VAL A 32 -20.93 14.69 -20.42
C VAL A 32 -22.18 14.70 -21.31
N GLU A 33 -23.07 15.66 -21.11
CA GLU A 33 -24.27 15.80 -21.92
C GLU A 33 -23.93 16.21 -23.36
N ALA A 34 -22.96 17.10 -23.55
CA ALA A 34 -22.47 17.46 -24.89
C ALA A 34 -21.95 16.22 -25.66
N ILE A 35 -21.16 15.35 -25.00
CA ILE A 35 -20.66 14.09 -25.59
C ILE A 35 -21.82 13.17 -25.97
N ARG A 36 -22.82 13.02 -25.09
CA ARG A 36 -24.01 12.22 -25.35
C ARG A 36 -24.76 12.72 -26.58
N LEU A 37 -25.03 14.02 -26.65
CA LEU A 37 -25.73 14.66 -27.76
C LEU A 37 -24.99 14.55 -29.09
N TYR A 38 -23.67 14.76 -29.10
CA TYR A 38 -22.88 14.52 -30.32
C TYR A 38 -22.81 13.05 -30.72
N THR A 39 -22.89 12.12 -29.77
CA THR A 39 -22.98 10.70 -30.08
C THR A 39 -24.32 10.38 -30.73
N CYS A 40 -25.44 10.92 -30.23
CA CYS A 40 -26.73 10.80 -30.91
C CYS A 40 -26.73 11.41 -32.32
N ALA A 41 -26.01 12.51 -32.54
CA ALA A 41 -25.84 13.08 -33.89
C ALA A 41 -25.03 12.13 -34.82
N LEU A 42 -24.00 11.49 -34.28
CA LEU A 42 -23.16 10.53 -35.01
C LEU A 42 -23.86 9.18 -35.25
N ASP A 43 -24.81 8.78 -34.41
CA ASP A 43 -25.63 7.59 -34.68
C ASP A 43 -26.52 7.78 -35.92
N LEU A 44 -26.87 9.04 -36.23
CA LEU A 44 -27.69 9.42 -37.39
C LEU A 44 -26.83 9.73 -38.64
N ASP A 45 -25.67 10.36 -38.47
CA ASP A 45 -24.68 10.59 -39.53
C ASP A 45 -23.26 10.29 -39.03
N PRO A 46 -22.81 9.01 -39.11
CA PRO A 46 -21.52 8.58 -38.59
C PRO A 46 -20.32 9.20 -39.30
N THR A 47 -20.51 9.68 -40.54
CA THR A 47 -19.42 10.17 -41.41
C THR A 47 -19.17 11.67 -41.24
N ASN A 48 -19.98 12.35 -40.43
CA ASN A 48 -19.88 13.79 -40.28
C ASN A 48 -18.66 14.22 -39.45
N ALA A 49 -17.62 14.66 -40.15
CA ALA A 49 -16.42 15.20 -39.52
C ALA A 49 -16.70 16.36 -38.54
N ILE A 50 -17.77 17.15 -38.73
CA ILE A 50 -18.09 18.27 -37.83
C ILE A 50 -18.52 17.74 -36.46
N TYR A 51 -19.35 16.70 -36.42
CA TYR A 51 -19.83 16.10 -35.18
C TYR A 51 -18.67 15.41 -34.44
N LEU A 52 -17.80 14.70 -35.17
CA LEU A 52 -16.57 14.13 -34.63
C LEU A 52 -15.63 15.21 -34.04
N SER A 53 -15.43 16.33 -34.75
CA SER A 53 -14.61 17.45 -34.27
C SER A 53 -15.16 18.09 -33.00
N ASN A 54 -16.49 18.24 -32.91
CA ASN A 54 -17.15 18.81 -31.73
C ASN A 54 -17.14 17.84 -30.54
N ARG A 55 -17.35 16.53 -30.78
CA ARG A 55 -17.23 15.50 -29.74
C ARG A 55 -15.80 15.36 -29.23
N SER A 56 -14.80 15.44 -30.12
CA SER A 56 -13.38 15.51 -29.75
C SER A 56 -13.09 16.68 -28.81
N ALA A 57 -13.62 17.88 -29.11
CA ALA A 57 -13.49 19.05 -28.25
C ALA A 57 -14.13 18.82 -26.86
N ALA A 58 -15.35 18.26 -26.83
CA ALA A 58 -16.04 17.93 -25.59
C ALA A 58 -15.27 16.90 -24.75
N HIS A 59 -14.67 15.90 -25.40
CA HIS A 59 -13.82 14.92 -24.73
C HIS A 59 -12.55 15.54 -24.14
N LEU A 60 -11.92 16.52 -24.80
CA LEU A 60 -10.78 17.24 -24.22
C LEU A 60 -11.20 18.06 -23.01
N SER A 61 -12.36 18.73 -23.06
CA SER A 61 -12.88 19.47 -21.91
C SER A 61 -13.30 18.58 -20.74
N ASN A 62 -13.61 17.29 -21.01
CA ASN A 62 -13.91 16.26 -20.01
C ASN A 62 -12.68 15.41 -19.60
N ASP A 63 -11.45 15.89 -19.86
CA ASP A 63 -10.18 15.21 -19.57
C ASP A 63 -10.01 13.80 -20.20
N SER A 64 -10.85 13.47 -21.19
CA SER A 64 -10.87 12.18 -21.88
C SER A 64 -9.99 12.20 -23.13
N LYS A 65 -8.71 12.52 -22.96
CA LYS A 65 -7.75 12.86 -24.03
C LYS A 65 -7.59 11.78 -25.10
N SER A 66 -7.54 10.50 -24.70
CA SER A 66 -7.40 9.38 -25.65
C SER A 66 -8.64 9.18 -26.52
N LYS A 67 -9.85 9.45 -26.01
CA LYS A 67 -11.10 9.39 -26.80
C LYS A 67 -11.16 10.56 -27.77
N ALA A 68 -10.76 11.76 -27.32
CA ALA A 68 -10.66 12.92 -28.19
C ALA A 68 -9.72 12.71 -29.38
N LEU A 69 -8.59 12.02 -29.16
CA LEU A 69 -7.65 11.70 -30.22
C LEU A 69 -8.27 10.80 -31.30
N ARG A 70 -8.99 9.74 -30.90
CA ARG A 70 -9.66 8.84 -31.85
C ARG A 70 -10.70 9.57 -32.69
N ASP A 71 -11.51 10.42 -32.07
CA ASP A 71 -12.51 11.22 -32.78
C ASP A 71 -11.87 12.22 -33.75
N ALA A 72 -10.74 12.80 -33.37
CA ALA A 72 -9.99 13.70 -34.25
C ALA A 72 -9.33 12.98 -35.42
N GLU A 73 -8.87 11.74 -35.23
CA GLU A 73 -8.35 10.88 -36.29
C GLU A 73 -9.45 10.49 -37.29
N ALA A 74 -10.60 10.03 -36.79
CA ALA A 74 -11.77 9.75 -37.62
C ALA A 74 -12.24 11.00 -38.38
N CYS A 75 -12.18 12.18 -37.76
CA CYS A 75 -12.48 13.45 -38.41
C CYS A 75 -11.56 13.72 -39.62
N ILE A 76 -10.26 13.43 -39.51
CA ILE A 76 -9.30 13.60 -40.60
C ILE A 76 -9.50 12.52 -41.67
N GLU A 77 -9.82 11.29 -41.28
CA GLU A 77 -10.13 10.20 -42.21
C GLU A 77 -11.33 10.54 -43.11
N HIS A 78 -12.41 11.08 -42.53
CA HIS A 78 -13.60 11.45 -43.28
C HIS A 78 -13.46 12.78 -44.05
N LYS A 79 -12.68 13.75 -43.55
CA LYS A 79 -12.42 15.03 -44.25
C LYS A 79 -10.92 15.39 -44.21
N PRO A 80 -10.09 14.79 -45.07
CA PRO A 80 -8.63 14.98 -45.05
C PRO A 80 -8.16 16.37 -45.49
N ASN A 81 -9.01 17.16 -46.15
CA ASN A 81 -8.68 18.54 -46.55
C ASN A 81 -9.14 19.58 -45.52
N TRP A 82 -9.72 19.17 -44.40
CA TRP A 82 -10.28 20.09 -43.41
C TRP A 82 -9.29 20.37 -42.27
N TRP A 83 -8.68 21.56 -42.29
CA TRP A 83 -7.65 21.97 -41.32
C TRP A 83 -8.10 21.88 -39.85
N LYS A 84 -9.40 22.05 -39.56
CA LYS A 84 -9.93 21.95 -38.18
C LYS A 84 -9.80 20.53 -37.60
N GLY A 85 -9.81 19.48 -38.43
CA GLY A 85 -9.56 18.11 -37.99
C GLY A 85 -8.14 17.95 -37.45
N TYR A 86 -7.16 18.47 -38.19
CA TYR A 86 -5.76 18.53 -37.75
C TYR A 86 -5.59 19.37 -36.48
N MET A 87 -6.32 20.47 -36.35
CA MET A 87 -6.30 21.27 -35.12
C MET A 87 -6.83 20.49 -33.90
N ARG A 88 -7.90 19.70 -34.04
CA ARG A 88 -8.39 18.84 -32.95
C ARG A 88 -7.41 17.73 -32.60
N LYS A 89 -6.80 17.10 -33.61
CA LYS A 89 -5.83 16.02 -33.38
C LYS A 89 -4.58 16.54 -32.67
N GLY A 90 -4.03 17.65 -33.13
CA GLY A 90 -2.88 18.28 -32.47
C GLY A 90 -3.21 18.73 -31.04
N ALA A 91 -4.42 19.23 -30.78
CA ALA A 91 -4.83 19.59 -29.42
C ALA A 91 -4.93 18.37 -28.49
N ALA A 92 -5.40 17.23 -29.00
CA ALA A 92 -5.44 15.99 -28.24
C ALA A 92 -4.04 15.40 -27.99
N GLU A 93 -3.16 15.43 -28.98
CA GLU A 93 -1.75 15.04 -28.83
C GLU A 93 -1.01 15.94 -27.84
N HIS A 94 -1.26 17.25 -27.89
CA HIS A 94 -0.73 18.23 -26.94
C HIS A 94 -1.18 17.93 -25.50
N ALA A 95 -2.47 17.64 -25.30
CA ALA A 95 -2.99 17.27 -23.97
C ALA A 95 -2.41 15.95 -23.44
N LEU A 96 -1.98 15.04 -24.33
CA LEU A 96 -1.30 13.79 -24.01
C LEU A 96 0.23 13.95 -23.82
N ASN A 97 0.74 15.19 -23.77
CA ASN A 97 2.18 15.51 -23.71
C ASN A 97 2.99 14.96 -24.89
N ARG A 98 2.35 14.69 -26.03
CA ARG A 98 3.00 14.22 -27.26
C ARG A 98 3.32 15.40 -28.17
N PHE A 99 4.13 16.33 -27.65
CA PHE A 99 4.30 17.65 -28.26
C PHE A 99 4.92 17.61 -29.67
N ASP A 100 5.88 16.73 -29.93
CA ASP A 100 6.47 16.59 -31.27
C ASP A 100 5.46 16.09 -32.30
N GLN A 101 4.61 15.14 -31.91
CA GLN A 101 3.52 14.65 -32.76
C GLN A 101 2.48 15.75 -33.00
N ALA A 102 2.11 16.47 -31.94
CA ALA A 102 1.19 17.61 -32.04
C ALA A 102 1.69 18.66 -33.03
N ARG A 103 2.97 19.04 -32.96
CA ARG A 103 3.60 19.98 -33.90
C ARG A 103 3.53 19.47 -35.34
N GLN A 104 3.90 18.22 -35.60
CA GLN A 104 3.80 17.61 -36.93
C GLN A 104 2.36 17.61 -37.46
N THR A 105 1.39 17.28 -36.60
CA THR A 105 -0.03 17.30 -36.96
C THR A 105 -0.50 18.72 -37.30
N TYR A 106 -0.10 19.73 -36.53
CA TYR A 106 -0.42 21.13 -36.84
C TYR A 106 0.25 21.61 -38.13
N PHE A 107 1.49 21.21 -38.42
CA PHE A 107 2.14 21.48 -39.70
C PHE A 107 1.36 20.89 -40.88
N ARG A 108 0.90 19.64 -40.76
CA ARG A 108 0.00 19.03 -41.76
C ARG A 108 -1.32 19.79 -41.91
N GLY A 109 -1.81 20.39 -40.83
CA GLY A 109 -2.96 21.31 -40.87
C GLY A 109 -2.66 22.58 -41.66
N LEU A 110 -1.48 23.18 -41.47
CA LEU A 110 -1.02 24.36 -42.22
C LEU A 110 -0.81 24.07 -43.70
N GLU A 111 -0.41 22.86 -44.08
CA GLU A 111 -0.37 22.45 -45.49
C GLU A 111 -1.76 22.54 -46.16
N LYS A 112 -2.85 22.35 -45.39
CA LYS A 112 -4.22 22.50 -45.89
C LYS A 112 -4.72 23.94 -45.87
N ASP A 113 -4.24 24.76 -44.95
CA ASP A 113 -4.57 26.19 -44.83
C ASP A 113 -3.33 27.03 -44.46
N PRO A 114 -2.48 27.41 -45.46
CA PRO A 114 -1.17 28.01 -45.22
C PRO A 114 -1.17 29.40 -44.56
N GLY A 115 -2.32 30.03 -44.36
CA GLY A 115 -2.46 31.35 -43.72
C GLY A 115 -3.06 31.32 -42.31
N ASN A 116 -3.27 30.13 -41.74
CA ASN A 116 -4.03 29.98 -40.50
C ASN A 116 -3.21 30.37 -39.26
N LYS A 117 -3.50 31.54 -38.69
CA LYS A 117 -2.84 32.04 -37.47
C LYS A 117 -3.01 31.11 -36.27
N SER A 118 -4.19 30.50 -36.09
CA SER A 118 -4.46 29.62 -34.95
C SER A 118 -3.59 28.36 -34.98
N LEU A 119 -3.29 27.81 -36.16
CA LEU A 119 -2.36 26.69 -36.28
C LEU A 119 -0.90 27.10 -36.06
N GLN A 120 -0.51 28.30 -36.48
CA GLN A 120 0.84 28.84 -36.20
C GLN A 120 1.05 29.05 -34.70
N GLU A 121 0.07 29.64 -34.02
CA GLU A 121 0.05 29.80 -32.56
C GLU A 121 0.13 28.43 -31.87
N ALA A 122 -0.67 27.46 -32.29
CA ALA A 122 -0.67 26.11 -31.69
C ALA A 122 0.66 25.35 -31.86
N ILE A 123 1.40 25.57 -32.95
CA ILE A 123 2.76 25.02 -33.16
C ILE A 123 3.75 25.63 -32.17
N GLU A 124 3.65 26.94 -31.97
CA GLU A 124 4.51 27.66 -31.05
C GLU A 124 4.20 27.28 -29.60
N ASP A 125 2.93 27.21 -29.23
CA ASP A 125 2.48 26.72 -27.92
C ASP A 125 3.01 25.30 -27.65
N ALA A 126 2.89 24.41 -28.63
CA ALA A 126 3.41 23.05 -28.50
C ALA A 126 4.95 23.01 -28.38
N ARG A 127 5.67 23.96 -28.98
CA ARG A 127 7.13 24.09 -28.82
C ARG A 127 7.50 24.54 -27.42
N VAL A 128 6.87 25.61 -26.94
CA VAL A 128 7.10 26.15 -25.59
C VAL A 128 6.74 25.10 -24.52
N ALA A 129 5.61 24.41 -24.69
CA ALA A 129 5.19 23.33 -23.80
C ALA A 129 6.19 22.15 -23.82
N HIS A 130 6.72 21.78 -24.99
CA HIS A 130 7.76 20.76 -25.09
C HIS A 130 9.04 21.17 -24.35
N GLU A 131 9.51 22.40 -24.56
CA GLU A 131 10.70 22.93 -23.89
C GLU A 131 10.51 22.94 -22.37
N ALA A 132 9.38 23.44 -21.88
CA ALA A 132 9.05 23.45 -20.45
C ALA A 132 8.96 22.04 -19.86
N TYR A 133 8.29 21.11 -20.54
CA TYR A 133 8.19 19.70 -20.11
C TYR A 133 9.57 19.03 -20.08
N SER A 134 10.41 19.26 -21.09
CA SER A 134 11.77 18.73 -21.15
C SER A 134 12.66 19.28 -20.03
N ALA A 135 12.52 20.56 -19.69
CA ALA A 135 13.25 21.20 -18.60
C ALA A 135 12.80 20.65 -17.23
N GLN A 136 11.49 20.47 -17.04
CA GLN A 136 10.93 19.86 -15.83
C GLN A 136 11.45 18.43 -15.65
N LEU A 137 11.46 17.61 -16.71
CA LEU A 137 11.94 16.23 -16.65
C LEU A 137 13.44 16.16 -16.33
N LYS A 138 14.26 17.06 -16.92
CA LYS A 138 15.68 17.17 -16.58
C LYS A 138 15.89 17.52 -15.12
N LYS A 139 15.10 18.44 -14.57
CA LYS A 139 15.16 18.83 -13.15
C LYS A 139 14.79 17.66 -12.24
N GLU A 140 13.70 16.96 -12.53
CA GLU A 140 13.26 15.80 -11.76
C GLU A 140 14.30 14.67 -11.79
N ASN A 141 14.90 14.40 -12.95
CA ASN A 141 15.96 13.40 -13.06
C ASN A 141 17.22 13.80 -12.28
N ALA A 142 17.64 15.07 -12.36
CA ALA A 142 18.77 15.58 -11.57
C ALA A 142 18.51 15.51 -10.06
N GLU A 143 17.28 15.79 -9.62
CA GLU A 143 16.87 15.64 -8.21
C GLU A 143 16.93 14.16 -7.76
N LYS A 144 16.46 13.22 -8.60
CA LYS A 144 16.55 11.78 -8.33
C LYS A 144 18.00 11.29 -8.29
N GLU A 145 18.84 11.74 -9.21
CA GLU A 145 20.27 11.41 -9.22
C GLU A 145 20.99 11.97 -7.99
N ALA A 146 20.71 13.21 -7.60
CA ALA A 146 21.25 13.81 -6.39
C ALA A 146 20.81 13.07 -5.12
N GLN A 147 19.56 12.60 -5.08
CA GLN A 147 19.05 11.78 -3.97
C GLN A 147 19.76 10.42 -3.90
N ARG A 148 19.90 9.74 -5.04
CA ARG A 148 20.64 8.47 -5.13
C ARG A 148 22.10 8.64 -4.71
N ALA A 149 22.77 9.71 -5.15
CA ALA A 149 24.15 10.00 -4.76
C ALA A 149 24.29 10.25 -3.25
N LYS A 150 23.31 10.92 -2.61
CA LYS A 150 23.27 11.08 -1.15
C LYS A 150 23.08 9.74 -0.44
N GLU A 151 22.16 8.91 -0.91
CA GLU A 151 21.92 7.58 -0.34
C GLU A 151 23.15 6.68 -0.48
N GLU A 152 23.83 6.71 -1.62
CA GLU A 152 25.08 5.99 -1.86
C GLU A 152 26.22 6.51 -0.97
N ALA A 153 26.33 7.83 -0.78
CA ALA A 153 27.30 8.41 0.14
C ALA A 153 27.03 8.01 1.60
N VAL A 154 25.76 7.95 2.02
CA VAL A 154 25.37 7.47 3.37
C VAL A 154 25.66 5.98 3.51
N ALA A 155 25.34 5.17 2.50
CA ALA A 155 25.63 3.74 2.50
C ALA A 155 27.14 3.47 2.56
N LYS A 156 27.93 4.25 1.80
CA LYS A 156 29.39 4.18 1.83
C LYS A 156 29.93 4.60 3.19
N ALA A 157 29.47 5.71 3.76
CA ALA A 157 29.89 6.14 5.09
C ALA A 157 29.59 5.07 6.17
N LYS A 158 28.42 4.42 6.07
CA LYS A 158 28.05 3.31 6.95
C LYS A 158 28.95 2.08 6.74
N ALA A 159 29.27 1.74 5.50
CA ALA A 159 30.18 0.64 5.19
C ALA A 159 31.62 0.93 5.66
N ASP A 160 32.08 2.17 5.51
CA ASP A 160 33.38 2.62 6.02
C ASP A 160 33.40 2.56 7.55
N GLU A 161 32.32 2.97 8.23
CA GLU A 161 32.17 2.85 9.69
C GLU A 161 32.16 1.38 10.16
N GLU A 162 31.45 0.49 9.44
CA GLU A 162 31.42 -0.94 9.70
C GLU A 162 32.78 -1.61 9.49
N ALA A 163 33.51 -1.23 8.44
CA ALA A 163 34.86 -1.70 8.18
C ALA A 163 35.83 -1.25 9.27
N LEU A 164 35.70 -0.01 9.76
CA LEU A 164 36.50 0.54 10.83
C LEU A 164 36.19 -0.15 12.17
N LEU A 165 34.91 -0.44 12.42
CA LEU A 165 34.48 -1.24 13.57
C LEU A 165 35.04 -2.67 13.49
N ALA A 166 35.03 -3.29 12.32
CA ALA A 166 35.57 -4.63 12.11
C ALA A 166 37.10 -4.67 12.31
N SER A 167 37.85 -3.69 11.79
CA SER A 167 39.29 -3.60 12.04
C SER A 167 39.60 -3.38 13.52
N PHE A 168 38.80 -2.57 14.21
CA PHE A 168 38.95 -2.35 15.64
C PHE A 168 38.65 -3.63 16.44
N MET A 169 37.59 -4.37 16.08
CA MET A 169 37.25 -5.64 16.74
C MET A 169 38.33 -6.71 16.51
N ASN A 170 38.91 -6.78 15.31
CA ASN A 170 40.05 -7.65 15.05
C ASN A 170 41.28 -7.26 15.89
N GLU A 171 41.58 -5.97 16.01
CA GLU A 171 42.71 -5.50 16.84
C GLU A 171 42.47 -5.81 18.33
N VAL A 172 41.24 -5.69 18.81
CA VAL A 172 40.85 -6.10 20.17
C VAL A 172 40.99 -7.61 20.34
N GLU A 173 40.55 -8.41 19.36
CA GLU A 173 40.68 -9.88 19.38
C GLU A 173 42.17 -10.30 19.35
N GLU A 174 43.00 -9.65 18.52
CA GLU A 174 44.46 -9.85 18.51
C GLU A 174 45.09 -9.48 19.86
N LEU A 175 44.66 -8.39 20.49
CA LEU A 175 45.12 -8.00 21.83
C LEU A 175 44.63 -8.98 22.91
N GLU A 176 43.42 -9.51 22.80
CA GLU A 176 42.90 -10.56 23.68
C GLU A 176 43.66 -11.87 23.50
N ASP A 177 43.98 -12.26 22.27
CA ASP A 177 44.79 -13.43 21.93
C ASP A 177 46.23 -13.27 22.40
N MET A 178 46.84 -12.09 22.20
CA MET A 178 48.14 -11.75 22.75
C MET A 178 48.13 -11.76 24.28
N ALA A 179 47.08 -11.23 24.92
CA ALA A 179 46.90 -11.33 26.37
C ALA A 179 46.64 -12.77 26.85
N ASN A 180 46.05 -13.62 26.00
CA ASN A 180 45.82 -15.05 26.25
C ASN A 180 47.03 -15.95 25.88
N THR A 181 48.14 -15.40 25.35
CA THR A 181 49.41 -16.14 25.23
C THR A 181 50.11 -16.34 26.58
N VAL A 182 49.70 -15.60 27.61
CA VAL A 182 49.86 -16.05 28.99
C VAL A 182 48.77 -17.08 29.22
N LYS A 183 49.13 -18.38 29.28
CA LYS A 183 48.24 -19.40 29.86
C LYS A 183 47.77 -18.87 31.20
N LYS A 184 46.55 -18.33 31.24
CA LYS A 184 45.89 -18.04 32.51
C LYS A 184 45.94 -19.37 33.27
N PRO A 185 46.48 -19.40 34.50
CA PRO A 185 46.32 -20.57 35.33
C PRO A 185 44.83 -20.91 35.34
N ASP A 186 44.49 -22.19 35.21
CA ASP A 186 43.11 -22.66 35.25
C ASP A 186 42.37 -21.85 36.32
N PRO A 187 41.25 -21.17 35.98
CA PRO A 187 40.52 -20.38 36.95
C PRO A 187 40.31 -21.28 38.17
N PRO A 188 40.63 -20.81 39.39
CA PRO A 188 40.47 -21.65 40.56
C PRO A 188 39.06 -22.21 40.52
N GLU A 189 38.93 -23.53 40.54
CA GLU A 189 37.67 -24.25 40.49
C GLU A 189 36.76 -23.61 41.54
N ARG A 190 35.84 -22.75 41.08
CA ARG A 190 34.96 -22.01 41.99
C ARG A 190 33.99 -23.05 42.51
N VAL A 191 34.22 -23.51 43.72
CA VAL A 191 33.27 -24.34 44.46
C VAL A 191 32.05 -23.45 44.75
N ARG A 192 31.11 -23.38 43.81
CA ARG A 192 29.81 -22.73 44.02
C ARG A 192 29.09 -23.51 45.11
N ALA A 193 28.46 -22.80 46.05
CA ALA A 193 27.67 -23.45 47.08
C ALA A 193 26.58 -24.32 46.41
N PRO A 194 26.30 -25.54 46.91
CA PRO A 194 25.24 -26.36 46.37
C PRO A 194 23.92 -25.60 46.34
N VAL A 195 23.36 -25.41 45.16
CA VAL A 195 22.06 -24.75 45.00
C VAL A 195 20.99 -25.66 45.59
N ASP A 196 20.22 -25.14 46.55
CA ASP A 196 19.03 -25.82 47.05
C ASP A 196 17.87 -25.59 46.07
N PHE A 197 17.35 -26.69 45.51
CA PHE A 197 16.25 -26.67 44.55
C PHE A 197 14.88 -26.74 45.24
N GLY A 198 14.83 -26.92 46.57
CA GLY A 198 13.58 -27.00 47.32
C GLY A 198 12.73 -28.21 46.97
N THR A 199 11.40 -28.08 47.08
CA THR A 199 10.44 -29.15 46.80
C THR A 199 9.86 -29.07 45.38
N PRO A 200 9.41 -30.21 44.80
CA PRO A 200 8.72 -30.23 43.51
C PRO A 200 7.55 -29.25 43.42
N GLU A 201 6.70 -29.22 44.44
CA GLU A 201 5.52 -28.34 44.49
C GLU A 201 5.91 -26.87 44.58
N GLY A 202 6.98 -26.56 45.33
CA GLY A 202 7.52 -25.21 45.43
C GLY A 202 8.03 -24.69 44.09
N GLN A 203 8.66 -25.56 43.29
CA GLN A 203 9.14 -25.19 41.95
C GLN A 203 8.00 -24.92 40.97
N ILE A 204 6.91 -25.70 41.01
CA ILE A 204 5.72 -25.45 40.19
C ILE A 204 5.11 -24.09 40.53
N VAL A 205 4.98 -23.77 41.82
CA VAL A 205 4.45 -22.47 42.28
C VAL A 205 5.37 -21.31 41.86
N ARG A 206 6.69 -21.48 41.94
CA ARG A 206 7.67 -20.47 41.52
C ARG A 206 7.55 -20.18 40.02
N LEU A 207 7.49 -21.23 39.20
CA LEU A 207 7.48 -21.11 37.74
C LEU A 207 6.17 -20.59 37.18
N LEU A 208 5.06 -20.81 37.91
CA LEU A 208 3.72 -20.38 37.52
C LEU A 208 3.17 -19.31 38.47
N GLN A 209 4.07 -18.47 38.97
CA GLN A 209 3.72 -17.30 39.75
C GLN A 209 2.89 -16.30 38.92
N PRO A 210 2.15 -15.38 39.56
CA PRO A 210 1.46 -14.32 38.82
C PRO A 210 2.43 -13.57 37.89
N HIS A 211 2.03 -13.40 36.63
CA HIS A 211 2.85 -12.78 35.58
C HIS A 211 4.12 -13.56 35.20
N PHE A 212 4.14 -14.88 35.39
CA PHE A 212 5.26 -15.74 34.99
C PHE A 212 5.66 -15.58 33.52
N GLU A 213 4.72 -15.28 32.61
CA GLU A 213 5.00 -15.02 31.19
C GLU A 213 6.07 -13.94 30.96
N TRP A 214 6.18 -12.98 31.88
CA TRP A 214 7.17 -11.89 31.80
C TRP A 214 8.41 -12.19 32.63
N ILE A 215 8.25 -12.87 33.76
CA ILE A 215 9.36 -13.18 34.68
C ILE A 215 10.24 -14.30 34.13
N ASN A 216 9.64 -15.29 33.47
CA ASN A 216 10.33 -16.43 32.88
C ASN A 216 11.00 -16.11 31.55
N LEU A 217 10.84 -14.89 31.01
CA LEU A 217 11.61 -14.42 29.85
C LEU A 217 13.11 -14.44 30.10
N ASN A 218 13.55 -14.34 31.37
CA ASN A 218 14.93 -14.50 31.75
C ASN A 218 15.27 -15.99 32.00
N PRO A 219 16.03 -16.65 31.10
CA PRO A 219 16.31 -18.08 31.20
C PRO A 219 17.21 -18.43 32.41
N PHE A 220 18.09 -17.52 32.83
CA PHE A 220 18.95 -17.72 34.01
C PHE A 220 18.12 -17.78 35.29
N ARG A 221 17.08 -16.95 35.39
CA ARG A 221 16.15 -16.96 36.53
C ARG A 221 15.33 -18.25 36.58
N VAL A 222 14.89 -18.77 35.44
CA VAL A 222 14.13 -20.03 35.34
C VAL A 222 15.00 -21.21 35.76
N LEU A 223 16.23 -21.30 35.25
CA LEU A 223 17.15 -22.40 35.56
C LEU A 223 17.88 -22.25 36.91
N MET A 224 17.65 -21.15 37.63
CA MET A 224 18.32 -20.83 38.89
C MET A 224 19.85 -20.82 38.74
N LEU A 225 20.31 -20.09 37.72
CA LEU A 225 21.72 -19.94 37.35
C LEU A 225 22.13 -18.48 37.37
N GLU A 226 23.42 -18.25 37.55
CA GLU A 226 24.06 -16.94 37.39
C GLU A 226 24.47 -16.71 35.92
N THR A 227 24.78 -15.46 35.55
CA THR A 227 25.09 -15.08 34.17
C THR A 227 26.40 -15.66 33.65
N ASP A 228 27.27 -16.13 34.53
CA ASP A 228 28.58 -16.74 34.24
C ASP A 228 28.54 -18.28 34.24
N ALA A 229 27.35 -18.89 34.23
CA ALA A 229 27.17 -20.34 34.27
C ALA A 229 27.74 -21.06 33.02
N THR A 230 28.37 -22.21 33.26
CA THR A 230 28.93 -23.08 32.22
C THR A 230 27.87 -23.95 31.56
N GLU A 231 28.17 -24.51 30.38
CA GLU A 231 27.26 -25.43 29.67
C GLU A 231 26.89 -26.68 30.45
N GLU A 232 27.82 -27.17 31.27
CA GLU A 232 27.60 -28.35 32.11
C GLU A 232 26.64 -28.04 33.25
N GLU A 233 26.81 -26.89 33.93
CA GLU A 233 25.89 -26.41 34.96
C GLU A 233 24.48 -26.20 34.41
N ILE A 234 24.36 -25.61 33.21
CA ILE A 234 23.08 -25.44 32.51
C ILE A 234 22.38 -26.79 32.30
N LYS A 235 23.11 -27.81 31.81
CA LYS A 235 22.58 -29.16 31.60
C LYS A 235 22.21 -29.83 32.92
N GLN A 236 23.00 -29.66 33.96
CA GLN A 236 22.75 -30.25 35.29
C GLN A 236 21.48 -29.65 35.93
N HIS A 237 21.36 -28.32 35.95
CA HIS A 237 20.18 -27.62 36.47
C HIS A 237 18.93 -27.97 35.67
N TYR A 238 19.03 -28.00 34.33
CA TYR A 238 17.91 -28.42 33.48
C TYR A 238 17.45 -29.84 33.79
N ARG A 239 18.35 -30.83 33.88
CA ARG A 239 17.99 -32.22 34.19
C ARG A 239 17.32 -32.34 35.56
N LYS A 240 17.83 -31.63 36.56
CA LYS A 240 17.31 -31.66 37.94
C LYS A 240 15.94 -31.01 38.03
N LEU A 241 15.79 -29.79 37.51
CA LEU A 241 14.51 -29.07 37.50
C LEU A 241 13.45 -29.80 36.65
N SER A 242 13.82 -30.27 35.46
CA SER A 242 12.93 -31.03 34.58
C SER A 242 12.44 -32.32 35.22
N ALA A 243 13.31 -33.04 35.94
CA ALA A 243 12.91 -34.23 36.69
C ALA A 243 11.98 -33.88 37.86
N MET A 244 12.18 -32.73 38.50
CA MET A 244 11.35 -32.26 39.61
C MET A 244 9.98 -31.77 39.18
N VAL A 245 9.78 -31.25 37.97
CA VAL A 245 8.46 -30.78 37.49
C VAL A 245 7.85 -31.67 36.40
N HIS A 246 8.41 -32.86 36.15
CA HIS A 246 7.94 -33.73 35.08
C HIS A 246 6.46 -34.13 35.30
N PRO A 247 5.60 -34.10 34.26
CA PRO A 247 4.17 -34.43 34.38
C PRO A 247 3.89 -35.83 34.92
N ASP A 248 4.72 -36.81 34.56
CA ASP A 248 4.52 -38.20 35.01
C ASP A 248 4.96 -38.44 36.46
N LYS A 249 5.83 -37.58 37.01
CA LYS A 249 6.39 -37.72 38.37
C LYS A 249 5.61 -36.90 39.39
N ASN A 250 4.87 -35.88 38.95
CA ASN A 250 4.07 -35.03 39.81
C ASN A 250 2.60 -35.07 39.41
N PRO A 251 1.68 -35.33 40.36
CA PRO A 251 0.26 -35.40 40.07
C PRO A 251 -0.42 -34.04 39.83
N ASP A 252 0.29 -32.91 39.94
CA ASP A 252 -0.27 -31.56 39.70
C ASP A 252 -0.49 -31.32 38.20
N ILE A 253 -1.70 -30.90 37.84
CA ILE A 253 -2.10 -30.57 36.45
C ILE A 253 -1.18 -29.50 35.85
N ARG A 254 -0.68 -28.59 36.70
CA ARG A 254 0.18 -27.47 36.32
C ARG A 254 1.62 -27.89 36.01
N ALA A 255 2.04 -29.10 36.38
CA ALA A 255 3.39 -29.60 36.17
C ALA A 255 3.81 -29.55 34.69
N ARG A 256 2.87 -29.79 33.77
CA ARG A 256 3.11 -29.71 32.32
C ARG A 256 3.51 -28.31 31.85
N GLU A 257 2.83 -27.28 32.33
CA GLU A 257 3.11 -25.89 31.96
C GLU A 257 4.46 -25.43 32.55
N ALA A 258 4.72 -25.77 33.82
CA ALA A 258 6.01 -25.50 34.46
C ALA A 258 7.18 -26.18 33.75
N PHE A 259 7.00 -27.43 33.30
CA PHE A 259 7.99 -28.17 32.52
C PHE A 259 8.26 -27.50 31.17
N GLU A 260 7.22 -26.98 30.51
CA GLU A 260 7.37 -26.28 29.23
C GLU A 260 8.21 -25.00 29.37
N GLU A 261 8.04 -24.24 30.46
CA GLU A 261 8.83 -23.04 30.73
C GLU A 261 10.32 -23.36 30.96
N ILE A 262 10.63 -24.43 31.70
CA ILE A 262 12.02 -24.90 31.87
C ILE A 262 12.62 -25.34 30.54
N LYS A 263 11.84 -26.04 29.71
CA LYS A 263 12.28 -26.48 28.39
C LYS A 263 12.58 -25.30 27.47
N LYS A 264 11.70 -24.29 27.42
CA LYS A 264 11.91 -23.05 26.66
C LYS A 264 13.20 -22.34 27.10
N ALA A 265 13.43 -22.21 28.41
CA ALA A 265 14.63 -21.58 28.95
C ALA A 265 15.90 -22.35 28.54
N TYR A 266 15.90 -23.68 28.62
CA TYR A 266 17.03 -24.50 28.20
C TYR A 266 17.30 -24.42 26.70
N GLU A 267 16.26 -24.43 25.85
CA GLU A 267 16.41 -24.26 24.40
C GLU A 267 17.03 -22.90 24.04
N GLN A 268 16.63 -21.83 24.75
CA GLN A 268 17.27 -20.52 24.59
C GLN A 268 18.74 -20.52 25.02
N MET A 269 19.06 -21.22 26.12
CA MET A 269 20.43 -21.32 26.65
C MET A 269 21.34 -22.26 25.85
N THR A 270 20.77 -23.19 25.08
CA THR A 270 21.53 -24.12 24.23
C THR A 270 22.15 -23.41 23.02
N ASN A 271 21.53 -22.32 22.56
CA ASN A 271 22.08 -21.51 21.48
C ASN A 271 23.03 -20.44 22.05
N ASP A 272 24.31 -20.51 21.66
CA ASP A 272 25.37 -19.65 22.20
C ASP A 272 25.11 -18.15 21.96
N ASP A 273 24.63 -17.78 20.77
CA ASP A 273 24.34 -16.38 20.43
C ASP A 273 23.17 -15.83 21.27
N ARG A 274 22.13 -16.63 21.46
CA ARG A 274 20.99 -16.25 22.31
C ARG A 274 21.40 -16.11 23.76
N ARG A 275 22.24 -17.01 24.26
CA ARG A 275 22.83 -16.95 25.60
C ARG A 275 23.65 -15.66 25.77
N LYS A 276 24.60 -15.38 24.89
CA LYS A 276 25.42 -14.15 24.91
C LYS A 276 24.56 -12.88 24.87
N ASN A 277 23.51 -12.88 24.04
CA ASN A 277 22.56 -11.76 23.99
C ASN A 277 21.79 -11.56 25.30
N CYS A 278 21.38 -12.63 25.96
CA CYS A 278 20.72 -12.55 27.27
C CYS A 278 21.66 -11.99 28.34
N VAL A 279 22.91 -12.48 28.40
CA VAL A 279 23.94 -11.97 29.32
C VAL A 279 24.16 -10.48 29.11
N ARG A 280 24.43 -10.06 27.86
CA ARG A 280 24.62 -8.65 27.51
C ARG A 280 23.43 -7.77 27.91
N MET A 281 22.20 -8.26 27.72
CA MET A 281 21.01 -7.50 28.11
C MET A 281 20.88 -7.35 29.62
N ILE A 282 21.24 -8.37 30.39
CA ILE A 282 21.29 -8.33 31.85
C ILE A 282 22.36 -7.34 32.32
N ASP A 283 23.58 -7.46 31.81
CA ASP A 283 24.71 -6.62 32.20
C ASP A 283 24.44 -5.15 31.89
N ASN A 284 23.94 -4.83 30.70
CA ASN A 284 23.57 -3.46 30.32
C ASN A 284 22.48 -2.88 31.23
N ALA A 285 21.49 -3.70 31.62
CA ALA A 285 20.42 -3.25 32.52
C ALA A 285 20.96 -2.98 33.94
N ILE A 286 21.82 -3.86 34.45
CA ILE A 286 22.48 -3.70 35.76
C ILE A 286 23.39 -2.47 35.76
N GLU A 287 24.24 -2.33 34.73
CA GLU A 287 25.15 -1.18 34.61
C GLU A 287 24.38 0.14 34.51
N SER A 288 23.26 0.17 33.79
CA SER A 288 22.39 1.35 33.73
C SER A 288 21.86 1.75 35.11
N VAL A 289 21.47 0.79 35.95
CA VAL A 289 21.03 1.06 37.33
C VAL A 289 22.18 1.53 38.19
N GLU A 290 23.34 0.87 38.11
CA GLU A 290 24.50 1.24 38.91
C GLU A 290 25.07 2.61 38.55
N THR A 291 25.13 2.95 37.27
CA THR A 291 25.53 4.28 36.80
C THR A 291 24.59 5.36 37.32
N GLU A 292 23.28 5.10 37.32
CA GLU A 292 22.30 6.02 37.88
C GLU A 292 22.41 6.12 39.41
N ARG A 293 22.63 5.01 40.10
CA ARG A 293 22.91 4.98 41.55
C ARG A 293 24.16 5.79 41.90
N ARG A 294 25.24 5.66 41.12
CA ARG A 294 26.47 6.46 41.28
C ARG A 294 26.21 7.96 41.14
N LYS A 295 25.30 8.39 40.26
CA LYS A 295 24.89 9.80 40.15
C LYS A 295 24.06 10.26 41.34
N GLN A 296 23.14 9.42 41.83
CA GLN A 296 22.27 9.74 42.96
C GLN A 296 23.06 9.88 44.26
N LEU A 297 24.08 9.05 44.48
CA LEU A 297 24.98 9.13 45.64
C LEU A 297 25.82 10.43 45.68
N LYS A 298 25.95 11.16 44.56
CA LYS A 298 26.56 12.50 44.56
C LYS A 298 25.65 13.57 45.17
N LYS A 299 24.34 13.29 45.27
CA LYS A 299 23.31 14.24 45.71
C LYS A 299 22.63 13.84 47.02
N PHE A 300 22.51 12.54 47.28
CA PHE A 300 21.80 11.95 48.41
C PHE A 300 22.70 10.97 49.17
N LYS A 301 22.39 10.74 50.45
CA LYS A 301 23.07 9.73 51.27
C LYS A 301 22.58 8.33 50.89
N ALA A 302 23.41 7.32 51.17
CA ALA A 302 23.11 5.93 50.82
C ALA A 302 21.83 5.40 51.51
N ASP A 303 21.58 5.79 52.76
CA ASP A 303 20.46 5.31 53.58
C ASP A 303 19.10 5.81 53.08
N ASP A 304 19.06 6.96 52.40
CA ASP A 304 17.82 7.56 51.88
C ASP A 304 17.41 6.97 50.52
N LEU A 305 18.26 6.12 49.93
CA LEU A 305 18.08 5.62 48.59
C LEU A 305 17.55 4.17 48.60
N PRO A 306 16.65 3.79 47.66
CA PRO A 306 16.02 2.46 47.64
C PRO A 306 17.02 1.31 47.54
N ASP A 307 16.58 0.10 47.89
CA ASP A 307 17.40 -1.11 47.76
C ASP A 307 17.96 -1.28 46.33
N LEU A 308 19.27 -1.51 46.23
CA LEU A 308 19.97 -1.58 44.94
C LEU A 308 19.67 -2.90 44.23
N ASP A 309 19.57 -4.00 44.97
CA ASP A 309 19.40 -5.33 44.38
C ASP A 309 17.98 -5.48 43.80
N GLY A 310 16.96 -5.03 44.52
CA GLY A 310 15.60 -4.95 44.00
C GLY A 310 15.46 -4.03 42.77
N LEU A 311 16.24 -2.95 42.69
CA LEU A 311 16.27 -2.08 41.50
C LEU A 311 16.92 -2.77 40.29
N LYS A 312 18.02 -3.50 40.51
CA LYS A 312 18.68 -4.30 39.46
C LYS A 312 17.75 -5.36 38.91
N GLU A 313 17.10 -6.15 39.77
CA GLU A 313 16.14 -7.18 39.36
C GLU A 313 15.00 -6.59 38.53
N LYS A 314 14.43 -5.45 38.96
CA LYS A 314 13.34 -4.77 38.24
C LYS A 314 13.80 -4.24 36.88
N ALA A 315 15.02 -3.71 36.78
CA ALA A 315 15.56 -3.23 35.51
C ALA A 315 15.79 -4.37 34.52
N VAL A 316 16.34 -5.50 34.99
CA VAL A 316 16.51 -6.70 34.17
C VAL A 316 15.16 -7.19 33.66
N LEU A 317 14.16 -7.35 34.54
CA LEU A 317 12.80 -7.75 34.15
C LEU A 317 12.21 -6.83 33.09
N LYS A 318 12.37 -5.51 33.27
CA LYS A 318 11.91 -4.50 32.31
C LYS A 318 12.61 -4.62 30.95
N ALA A 319 13.92 -4.85 30.92
CA ALA A 319 14.68 -5.01 29.68
C ALA A 319 14.19 -6.22 28.86
N PHE A 320 13.97 -7.37 29.52
CA PHE A 320 13.40 -8.56 28.87
C PHE A 320 11.98 -8.30 28.35
N ALA A 321 11.11 -7.68 29.16
CA ALA A 321 9.74 -7.37 28.77
C ALA A 321 9.67 -6.40 27.57
N GLU A 322 10.55 -5.39 27.53
CA GLU A 322 10.65 -4.48 26.39
C GLU A 322 11.16 -5.17 25.12
N SER A 323 12.14 -6.08 25.26
CA SER A 323 12.65 -6.88 24.14
C SER A 323 11.56 -7.77 23.54
N GLU A 324 10.80 -8.46 24.41
CA GLU A 324 9.68 -9.32 24.01
C GLU A 324 8.54 -8.50 23.36
N ASN A 325 8.20 -7.34 23.92
CA ASN A 325 7.23 -6.44 23.31
C ASN A 325 7.69 -5.92 21.94
N ARG A 326 8.98 -5.60 21.77
CA ARG A 326 9.54 -5.24 20.46
C ARG A 326 9.37 -6.38 19.46
N ARG A 327 9.68 -7.62 19.84
CA ARG A 327 9.48 -8.80 18.99
C ARG A 327 8.02 -8.95 18.56
N ARG A 328 7.09 -8.98 19.53
CA ARG A 328 5.65 -9.09 19.26
C ARG A 328 5.14 -7.97 18.35
N ASN A 329 5.62 -6.75 18.54
CA ASN A 329 5.24 -5.61 17.70
C ASN A 329 5.74 -5.74 16.26
N VAL A 330 6.95 -6.28 16.04
CA VAL A 330 7.48 -6.55 14.69
C VAL A 330 6.66 -7.64 14.02
N GLU A 331 6.43 -8.77 14.68
CA GLU A 331 5.62 -9.89 14.14
C GLU A 331 4.20 -9.43 13.77
N GLN A 332 3.56 -8.62 14.62
CA GLN A 332 2.24 -8.06 14.34
C GLN A 332 2.24 -7.10 13.13
N ARG A 333 3.33 -6.35 12.90
CA ARG A 333 3.47 -5.49 11.73
C ARG A 333 3.65 -6.31 10.46
N GLU A 334 4.51 -7.32 10.50
CA GLU A 334 4.74 -8.25 9.37
C GLU A 334 3.46 -9.01 9.00
N LEU A 335 2.73 -9.52 10.00
CA LEU A 335 1.46 -10.21 9.76
C LEU A 335 0.43 -9.29 9.11
N LYS A 336 0.32 -8.05 9.58
CA LYS A 336 -0.56 -7.04 8.98
C LYS A 336 -0.14 -6.70 7.55
N GLN A 337 1.16 -6.61 7.29
CA GLN A 337 1.68 -6.38 5.95
C GLN A 337 1.37 -7.54 5.01
N ARG A 338 1.68 -8.78 5.41
CA ARG A 338 1.38 -9.98 4.64
C ARG A 338 -0.10 -10.12 4.33
N ARG A 339 -0.97 -9.76 5.27
CA ARG A 339 -2.42 -9.74 5.06
C ARG A 339 -2.82 -8.72 3.99
N ARG A 340 -2.24 -7.52 4.00
CA ARG A 340 -2.50 -6.49 2.97
C ARG A 340 -2.02 -6.93 1.59
N GLU A 341 -0.84 -7.54 1.53
CA GLU A 341 -0.27 -8.06 0.28
C GLU A 341 -1.18 -9.18 -0.30
N ALA A 342 -1.67 -10.08 0.55
CA ALA A 342 -2.63 -11.11 0.13
C ALA A 342 -3.97 -10.51 -0.35
N GLU A 343 -4.52 -9.52 0.37
CA GLU A 343 -5.75 -8.82 -0.03
C GLU A 343 -5.56 -8.11 -1.39
N GLN A 344 -4.40 -7.51 -1.64
CA GLN A 344 -4.07 -6.90 -2.93
C GLN A 344 -3.93 -7.94 -4.05
N GLU A 345 -3.31 -9.08 -3.77
CA GLU A 345 -3.17 -10.17 -4.74
C GLU A 345 -4.54 -10.75 -5.11
N ASP A 346 -5.42 -10.93 -4.14
CA ASP A 346 -6.79 -11.40 -4.36
C ASP A 346 -7.62 -10.38 -5.16
N GLU A 347 -7.49 -9.08 -4.88
CA GLU A 347 -8.13 -8.01 -5.65
C GLU A 347 -7.63 -7.98 -7.11
N LEU A 348 -6.33 -8.18 -7.33
CA LEU A 348 -5.76 -8.28 -8.67
C LEU A 348 -6.28 -9.51 -9.42
N LYS A 349 -6.35 -10.68 -8.76
CA LYS A 349 -6.95 -11.88 -9.33
C LYS A 349 -8.43 -11.70 -9.64
N GLU A 350 -9.18 -10.98 -8.80
CA GLU A 350 -10.59 -10.68 -9.04
C GLU A 350 -10.75 -9.76 -10.25
N LYS A 351 -9.92 -8.71 -10.37
CA LYS A 351 -9.90 -7.84 -11.55
C LYS A 351 -9.54 -8.61 -12.82
N GLU A 352 -8.55 -9.50 -12.77
CA GLU A 352 -8.16 -10.34 -13.90
C GLU A 352 -9.31 -11.28 -14.32
N ARG A 353 -9.96 -11.94 -13.35
CA ARG A 353 -11.17 -12.75 -13.59
C ARG A 353 -12.31 -11.93 -14.18
N ALA A 354 -12.52 -10.70 -13.69
CA ALA A 354 -13.55 -9.80 -14.20
C ALA A 354 -13.26 -9.35 -15.63
N VAL A 355 -12.00 -9.05 -15.96
CA VAL A 355 -11.58 -8.73 -17.34
C VAL A 355 -11.80 -9.92 -18.26
N TYR A 356 -11.38 -11.13 -17.83
CA TYR A 356 -11.60 -12.36 -18.59
C TYR A 356 -13.10 -12.62 -18.81
N GLN A 357 -13.91 -12.46 -17.76
CA GLN A 357 -15.34 -12.66 -17.84
C GLN A 357 -16.01 -11.61 -18.74
N HIS A 358 -15.61 -10.34 -18.64
CA HIS A 358 -16.07 -9.28 -19.52
C HIS A 358 -15.71 -9.56 -20.99
N ASP A 359 -14.50 -10.01 -21.28
CA ASP A 359 -14.07 -10.36 -22.64
C ASP A 359 -14.82 -11.59 -23.19
N LYS A 360 -15.06 -12.59 -22.34
CA LYS A 360 -15.90 -13.75 -22.66
C LYS A 360 -17.35 -13.33 -22.95
N ASP A 361 -17.94 -12.50 -22.09
CA ASP A 361 -19.31 -12.01 -22.27
C ASP A 361 -19.41 -11.09 -23.49
N TRP A 362 -18.39 -10.27 -23.75
CA TRP A 362 -18.30 -9.44 -24.95
C TRP A 362 -18.21 -10.29 -26.22
N SER A 363 -17.34 -11.31 -26.24
CA SER A 363 -17.19 -12.22 -27.37
C SER A 363 -18.43 -13.09 -27.62
N GLN A 364 -19.17 -13.48 -26.58
CA GLN A 364 -20.42 -14.24 -26.72
C GLN A 364 -21.65 -13.37 -27.00
N ALA A 365 -21.72 -12.14 -26.48
CA ALA A 365 -22.88 -11.26 -26.66
C ALA A 365 -22.96 -10.65 -28.07
N GLU A 366 -21.86 -10.55 -28.83
CA GLU A 366 -21.83 -9.73 -30.05
C GLU A 366 -21.85 -10.46 -31.40
N ARG A 367 -21.78 -11.81 -31.51
CA ARG A 367 -21.87 -12.49 -32.82
C ARG A 367 -22.52 -13.87 -32.82
N ARG A 368 -23.85 -13.92 -32.95
CA ARG A 368 -24.57 -14.77 -33.94
C ARG A 368 -26.08 -14.54 -33.91
N ASP A 369 -26.70 -14.58 -32.73
CA ASP A 369 -28.16 -14.72 -32.65
C ASP A 369 -28.93 -13.39 -32.76
N LYS A 370 -28.44 -12.31 -32.14
CA LYS A 370 -29.14 -11.01 -32.16
C LYS A 370 -29.10 -10.31 -33.52
N ARG A 371 -28.10 -10.59 -34.38
CA ARG A 371 -27.99 -9.95 -35.70
C ARG A 371 -28.86 -10.66 -36.76
N MET A 372 -29.01 -11.99 -36.65
CA MET A 372 -29.90 -12.77 -37.52
C MET A 372 -31.38 -12.66 -37.10
N GLY A 373 -31.68 -12.63 -35.80
CA GLY A 373 -33.05 -12.48 -35.30
C GLY A 373 -33.66 -11.09 -35.55
N ASN A 374 -32.86 -10.03 -35.41
CA ASN A 374 -33.33 -8.66 -35.63
C ASN A 374 -33.48 -8.31 -37.13
N TRP A 375 -32.80 -9.03 -38.02
CA TRP A 375 -32.97 -8.87 -39.47
C TRP A 375 -34.18 -9.65 -40.01
N LEU A 376 -34.43 -10.89 -39.53
CA LEU A 376 -35.64 -11.65 -39.88
C LEU A 376 -36.94 -11.04 -39.33
N GLY A 377 -36.92 -10.47 -38.12
CA GLY A 377 -38.08 -9.79 -37.53
C GLY A 377 -38.43 -8.48 -38.25
N PHE A 378 -37.42 -7.72 -38.67
CA PHE A 378 -37.63 -6.44 -39.33
C PHE A 378 -38.25 -6.56 -40.73
N GLN A 379 -38.02 -7.66 -41.46
CA GLN A 379 -38.60 -7.87 -42.78
C GLN A 379 -40.09 -8.26 -42.75
N THR A 380 -40.58 -8.76 -41.61
CA THR A 380 -41.97 -9.22 -41.45
C THR A 380 -42.91 -8.16 -40.86
N ASP A 381 -42.39 -7.18 -40.11
CA ASP A 381 -43.19 -6.15 -39.42
C ASP A 381 -43.37 -4.83 -40.18
N GLY A 382 -42.99 -4.75 -41.45
CA GLY A 382 -43.22 -3.57 -42.31
C GLY A 382 -44.69 -3.19 -42.57
N LYS A 383 -45.67 -3.89 -41.98
CA LYS A 383 -47.10 -3.59 -42.12
C LYS A 383 -47.87 -3.85 -40.82
N LYS A 384 -47.70 -3.02 -39.79
CA LYS A 384 -48.72 -2.70 -38.76
C LYS A 384 -48.19 -1.68 -37.75
N ALA A 385 -48.45 -0.39 -38.01
CA ALA A 385 -48.36 0.62 -36.97
C ALA A 385 -49.45 0.33 -35.91
N LYS A 386 -49.07 -0.08 -34.70
CA LYS A 386 -49.98 -0.16 -33.56
C LYS A 386 -50.12 1.22 -32.93
N THR A 387 -51.30 1.81 -33.02
CA THR A 387 -51.72 2.97 -32.23
C THR A 387 -51.75 2.62 -30.74
N ILE A 388 -51.06 3.38 -29.89
CA ILE A 388 -51.16 3.27 -28.43
C ILE A 388 -52.43 4.02 -27.98
N PRO A 389 -53.36 3.39 -27.22
CA PRO A 389 -54.56 4.07 -26.73
C PRO A 389 -54.20 5.08 -25.64
N LYS A 390 -54.78 6.28 -25.71
CA LYS A 390 -54.76 7.25 -24.60
C LYS A 390 -55.45 6.63 -23.39
N GLY A 391 -54.70 6.31 -22.32
CA GLY A 391 -55.30 5.91 -21.05
C GLY A 391 -54.52 4.94 -20.16
N ALA A 392 -53.45 4.31 -20.62
CA ALA A 392 -52.64 3.42 -19.77
C ALA A 392 -51.57 4.21 -18.99
N GLY A 393 -52.01 5.12 -18.12
CA GLY A 393 -51.17 5.72 -17.09
C GLY A 393 -51.11 4.78 -15.88
N TRP A 394 -49.90 4.44 -15.43
CA TRP A 394 -49.74 3.83 -14.12
C TRP A 394 -49.84 4.92 -13.05
N HIS A 395 -50.83 4.74 -12.17
CA HIS A 395 -51.17 5.61 -11.04
C HIS A 395 -49.98 5.78 -10.08
N ARG A 396 -49.77 7.02 -9.62
CA ARG A 396 -48.90 7.36 -8.50
C ARG A 396 -49.66 7.09 -7.20
N GLU A 397 -49.26 6.07 -6.44
CA GLU A 397 -49.64 5.94 -5.02
C GLU A 397 -48.68 6.76 -4.15
N GLU A 398 -49.25 7.63 -3.31
CA GLU A 398 -48.52 8.47 -2.36
C GLU A 398 -48.44 7.82 -0.97
N LYS A 399 -47.19 7.75 -0.46
CA LYS A 399 -46.73 7.84 0.96
C LYS A 399 -47.07 6.65 1.88
N LYS A 400 -46.22 6.20 2.82
CA LYS A 400 -45.06 6.79 3.52
C LYS A 400 -44.35 5.66 4.31
N ASP A 401 -43.03 5.71 4.51
CA ASP A 401 -42.38 5.70 5.85
C ASP A 401 -40.86 5.43 5.83
N GLY A 402 -40.13 6.24 6.64
CA GLY A 402 -38.88 5.86 7.33
C GLY A 402 -37.53 6.22 6.66
N PRO A 403 -36.61 6.92 7.36
CA PRO A 403 -35.28 7.25 6.81
C PRO A 403 -34.22 6.19 7.20
N LYS A 404 -33.14 6.07 6.40
CA LYS A 404 -31.73 5.73 6.77
C LYS A 404 -30.92 5.36 5.50
N PHE A 405 -29.61 5.60 5.34
CA PHE A 405 -28.56 6.12 6.23
C PHE A 405 -27.58 7.01 5.45
N GLY A 406 -27.06 8.04 6.14
CA GLY A 406 -26.46 9.27 5.62
C GLY A 406 -27.04 10.55 6.26
N VAL A 407 -28.08 10.41 7.11
CA VAL A 407 -28.80 11.55 7.68
C VAL A 407 -28.22 11.94 9.04
N ILE A 408 -27.55 13.09 9.08
CA ILE A 408 -27.42 13.91 10.29
C ILE A 408 -28.56 14.93 10.25
N ASP A 409 -29.28 15.07 11.36
CA ASP A 409 -30.32 16.06 11.56
C ASP A 409 -29.69 17.47 11.64
N ASN A 410 -29.99 18.34 10.68
CA ASN A 410 -29.34 19.65 10.58
C ASN A 410 -30.02 20.72 11.46
N ASP A 411 -31.21 20.44 12.02
CA ASP A 411 -31.83 21.35 13.01
C ASP A 411 -31.27 21.11 14.43
N SER A 412 -30.66 19.94 14.71
CA SER A 412 -29.87 19.72 15.93
C SER A 412 -28.49 20.36 15.86
N TYR A 413 -27.88 20.50 14.67
CA TYR A 413 -26.57 21.17 14.55
C TYR A 413 -26.69 22.71 14.68
N LYS A 414 -27.83 23.30 14.30
CA LYS A 414 -28.04 24.75 14.38
C LYS A 414 -28.68 25.25 15.68
N LYS A 415 -29.15 24.36 16.59
CA LYS A 415 -29.61 24.76 17.93
C LYS A 415 -28.59 24.57 19.05
N SER A 416 -27.43 23.99 18.77
CA SER A 416 -26.30 23.91 19.71
C SER A 416 -25.24 25.00 19.52
N TRP A 417 -25.40 25.87 18.52
CA TRP A 417 -24.68 27.14 18.45
C TRP A 417 -25.64 28.25 18.84
N LYS A 418 -25.70 28.45 20.16
CA LYS A 418 -26.08 29.72 20.77
C LYS A 418 -25.21 30.86 20.25
#